data_AF-A0A9E3XGZ9-F1
#
_entry.id   AF-A0A9E3XGZ9-F1
#
_cell.length_a   1.000
_cell.length_b   1.000
_cell.length_c   1.000
_cell.angle_alpha   90.00
_cell.angle_beta   90.00
_cell.angle_gamma   90.00
#
_symmetry.space_group_name_H-M   'P 1'
#
loop_
_entity.id
_entity.type
_entity.pdbx_description
1 polymer ?
#
loop_
_entity_poly.entity_id
_entity_poly.type
_entity_poly.pdbx_seq_one_letter_code
_entity_poly.pdbx_strand_id
1 'polypeptide(L)'
;MIKPHGSKTLMPLYVADDARRAALEQEAESLPSLLISSAAAASAVMLGSGYFNPLNGFMSLNDALKVANEMQIASGLFWPVPILNIVPADRISADIS
;
A
#
# COMPACT_ATOMS: atom_id res chain seq x y z
N MET A 1 -3.88 23.41 -12.11
CA MET A 1 -3.44 22.02 -11.83
C MET A 1 -4.67 21.16 -11.61
N ILE A 2 -4.67 19.90 -12.08
CA ILE A 2 -5.80 18.97 -11.89
C ILE A 2 -5.82 18.47 -10.44
N LYS A 3 -7.01 18.19 -9.90
CA LYS A 3 -7.17 17.66 -8.54
C LYS A 3 -6.61 16.23 -8.44
N PRO A 4 -6.04 15.82 -7.29
CA PRO A 4 -5.69 14.43 -7.04
C PRO A 4 -6.90 13.51 -7.22
N HIS A 5 -6.67 12.28 -7.68
CA HIS A 5 -7.72 11.30 -7.91
C HIS A 5 -8.41 10.91 -6.60
N GLY A 6 -9.74 11.10 -6.50
CA GLY A 6 -10.51 10.67 -5.32
C GLY A 6 -10.29 11.46 -4.02
N SER A 7 -9.53 12.56 -4.02
CA SER A 7 -9.27 13.36 -2.81
C SER A 7 -9.12 14.86 -3.09
N LYS A 8 -9.21 15.69 -2.03
CA LYS A 8 -8.97 17.15 -2.13
C LYS A 8 -7.48 17.48 -2.20
N THR A 9 -6.66 16.69 -1.52
CA THR A 9 -5.21 16.84 -1.40
C THR A 9 -4.53 15.49 -1.63
N LEU A 10 -3.27 15.52 -2.05
CA LEU A 10 -2.45 14.32 -2.21
C LEU A 10 -2.22 13.67 -0.83
N MET A 11 -2.35 12.35 -0.77
CA MET A 11 -2.18 11.55 0.46
C MET A 11 -1.06 10.52 0.25
N PRO A 12 0.21 10.94 0.06
CA PRO A 12 1.34 10.02 0.00
C PRO A 12 1.52 9.29 1.34
N LEU A 13 1.93 8.02 1.29
CA LEU A 13 2.20 7.24 2.51
C LEU A 13 3.62 7.46 3.07
N TYR A 14 4.46 8.24 2.38
CA TYR A 14 5.75 8.63 2.91
C TYR A 14 5.61 9.48 4.18
N VAL A 15 6.33 9.10 5.23
CA VAL A 15 6.35 9.83 6.50
C VAL A 15 7.32 11.02 6.36
N ALA A 16 6.75 12.19 6.04
CA ALA A 16 7.52 13.40 5.77
C ALA A 16 8.14 14.03 7.04
N ASP A 17 7.51 13.83 8.20
CA ASP A 17 8.06 14.29 9.47
C ASP A 17 9.27 13.43 9.88
N ASP A 18 10.44 14.07 10.00
CA ASP A 18 11.70 13.36 10.22
C ASP A 18 11.75 12.65 11.58
N ALA A 19 11.22 13.27 12.63
CA ALA A 19 11.20 12.68 13.97
C ALA A 19 10.30 11.44 14.01
N ARG A 20 9.10 11.52 13.41
CA ARG A 20 8.19 10.38 13.28
C ARG A 20 8.77 9.28 12.41
N ARG A 21 9.46 9.64 11.31
CA ARG A 21 10.09 8.65 10.42
C ARG A 21 11.21 7.91 11.14
N ALA A 22 12.10 8.61 11.84
CA ALA A 22 13.17 7.98 12.62
C ALA A 22 12.63 7.05 13.72
N ALA A 23 11.53 7.43 14.39
CA ALA A 23 10.89 6.57 15.38
C ALA A 23 10.30 5.29 14.75
N LEU A 24 9.67 5.41 13.57
CA LEU A 24 9.13 4.26 12.84
C LEU A 24 10.23 3.36 12.26
N GLU A 25 11.34 3.94 11.81
CA GLU A 25 12.51 3.19 11.36
C GLU A 25 13.08 2.35 12.52
N GLN A 26 13.21 2.94 13.71
CA GLN A 26 13.64 2.22 14.92
C GLN A 26 12.65 1.13 15.35
N GLU A 27 11.35 1.41 15.33
CA GLU A 27 10.31 0.42 15.64
C GLU A 27 10.36 -0.77 14.66
N ALA A 28 10.52 -0.49 13.37
CA ALA A 28 10.56 -1.49 12.30
C ALA A 28 11.71 -2.49 12.44
N GLU A 29 12.83 -2.13 13.07
CA GLU A 29 13.95 -3.06 13.36
C GLU A 29 13.54 -4.21 14.29
N SER A 30 12.50 -4.00 15.11
CA SER A 30 12.01 -5.00 16.07
C SER A 30 10.81 -5.81 15.57
N LEU A 31 10.17 -5.38 14.48
CA LEU A 31 8.99 -6.03 13.94
C LEU A 31 9.38 -7.26 13.10
N PRO A 32 8.52 -8.29 13.05
CA PRO A 32 8.66 -9.37 12.09
C PRO A 32 8.75 -8.82 10.66
N SER A 33 9.80 -9.22 9.93
CA SER A 33 10.08 -8.71 8.58
C SER A 33 9.76 -9.75 7.51
N LEU A 34 9.25 -9.29 6.36
CA LEU A 34 8.96 -10.12 5.20
C LEU A 34 9.68 -9.60 3.96
N LEU A 35 10.47 -10.46 3.29
CA LEU A 35 11.02 -10.11 1.99
C LEU A 35 9.93 -10.22 0.91
N ILE A 36 9.57 -9.07 0.35
CA ILE A 36 8.54 -8.95 -0.69
C ILE A 36 9.12 -9.06 -2.10
N SER A 37 8.25 -9.26 -3.09
CA SER A 37 8.65 -9.28 -4.51
C SER A 37 9.01 -7.87 -5.02
N SER A 38 9.72 -7.80 -6.15
CA SER A 38 10.04 -6.53 -6.82
C SER A 38 8.78 -5.73 -7.21
N ALA A 39 7.72 -6.41 -7.64
CA ALA A 39 6.44 -5.79 -7.98
C ALA A 39 5.74 -5.18 -6.75
N ALA A 40 5.77 -5.88 -5.61
CA ALA A 40 5.24 -5.37 -4.35
C ALA A 40 6.08 -4.18 -3.84
N ALA A 41 7.41 -4.25 -3.94
CA ALA A 41 8.29 -3.14 -3.58
C ALA A 41 8.05 -1.90 -4.45
N ALA A 42 7.90 -2.08 -5.77
CA ALA A 42 7.56 -0.98 -6.68
C ALA A 42 6.19 -0.36 -6.31
N SER A 43 5.20 -1.20 -5.97
CA SER A 43 3.89 -0.73 -5.52
C SER A 43 3.99 0.06 -4.21
N ALA A 44 4.83 -0.35 -3.27
CA ALA A 44 5.09 0.40 -2.03
C ALA A 44 5.71 1.77 -2.32
N VAL A 45 6.62 1.87 -3.29
CA VAL A 45 7.17 3.18 -3.74
C VAL A 45 6.06 4.05 -4.35
N MET A 46 5.16 3.49 -5.16
CA MET A 46 4.04 4.23 -5.75
C MET A 46 3.02 4.72 -4.71
N LEU A 47 2.78 3.94 -3.65
CA LEU A 47 1.99 4.35 -2.48
C LEU A 47 2.69 5.46 -1.70
N GLY A 48 3.99 5.29 -1.41
CA GLY A 48 4.79 6.25 -0.67
C GLY A 48 4.89 7.62 -1.36
N SER A 49 5.05 7.62 -2.69
CA SER A 49 5.16 8.84 -3.50
C SER A 49 3.82 9.49 -3.87
N GLY A 50 2.69 8.82 -3.59
CA GLY A 50 1.35 9.34 -3.86
C GLY A 50 0.83 9.11 -5.28
N TYR A 51 1.55 8.37 -6.13
CA TYR A 51 1.02 7.94 -7.45
C TYR A 51 -0.22 7.07 -7.32
N PHE A 52 -0.32 6.30 -6.23
CA PHE A 52 -1.51 5.49 -5.92
C PHE A 52 -2.53 6.18 -5.00
N ASN A 53 -2.55 7.51 -4.95
CA ASN A 53 -3.59 8.25 -4.23
C ASN A 53 -5.00 7.85 -4.74
N PRO A 54 -5.99 7.56 -3.86
CA PRO A 54 -6.00 7.77 -2.41
C PRO A 54 -5.74 6.50 -1.58
N LEU A 55 -5.14 5.46 -2.14
CA LEU A 55 -4.94 4.19 -1.44
C LEU A 55 -4.08 4.37 -0.20
N ASN A 56 -4.47 3.71 0.89
CA ASN A 56 -3.79 3.75 2.18
C ASN A 56 -2.91 2.52 2.45
N GLY A 57 -2.75 1.63 1.48
CA GLY A 57 -1.95 0.41 1.60
C GLY A 57 -2.20 -0.57 0.46
N PHE A 58 -1.70 -1.79 0.62
CA PHE A 58 -2.06 -2.91 -0.24
C PHE A 58 -3.52 -3.31 -0.03
N MET A 59 -4.16 -3.81 -1.08
CA MET A 59 -5.57 -4.20 -1.07
C MET A 59 -5.79 -5.49 -0.28
N SER A 60 -6.91 -5.54 0.44
CA SER A 60 -7.46 -6.80 0.92
C SER A 60 -7.90 -7.68 -0.27
N LEU A 61 -8.12 -8.98 -0.02
CA LEU A 61 -8.69 -9.87 -1.05
C LEU A 61 -10.02 -9.33 -1.59
N ASN A 62 -10.89 -8.82 -0.71
CA ASN A 62 -12.18 -8.28 -1.10
C ASN A 62 -12.03 -7.06 -2.01
N ASP A 63 -11.14 -6.12 -1.67
CA ASP A 63 -10.89 -4.93 -2.49
C ASP A 63 -10.29 -5.30 -3.85
N ALA A 64 -9.33 -6.23 -3.85
CA ALA A 64 -8.69 -6.69 -5.08
C ALA A 64 -9.68 -7.38 -6.03
N LEU A 65 -10.58 -8.21 -5.50
CA LEU A 65 -11.64 -8.85 -6.27
C LEU A 65 -12.64 -7.82 -6.83
N LYS A 66 -13.02 -6.82 -6.02
CA LYS A 66 -13.91 -5.75 -6.49
C LYS A 66 -13.25 -4.93 -7.60
N VAL A 67 -11.96 -4.60 -7.47
CA VAL A 67 -11.21 -3.91 -8.52
C VAL A 67 -11.11 -4.76 -9.78
N ALA A 68 -10.81 -6.06 -9.65
CA ALA A 68 -10.69 -6.96 -10.79
C ALA A 68 -12.01 -7.11 -11.56
N ASN A 69 -13.15 -7.15 -10.87
CA ASN A 69 -14.46 -7.40 -11.47
C ASN A 69 -15.20 -6.11 -11.88
N GLU A 70 -15.04 -5.03 -11.13
CA GLU A 70 -15.85 -3.81 -11.25
C GLU A 70 -15.02 -2.55 -11.50
N MET A 71 -13.68 -2.65 -11.48
CA MET A 71 -12.75 -1.51 -11.57
C MET A 71 -13.05 -0.42 -10.54
N GLN A 72 -13.42 -0.82 -9.32
CA GLN A 72 -13.73 0.08 -8.22
C GLN A 72 -13.15 -0.43 -6.90
N ILE A 73 -12.68 0.49 -6.05
CA ILE A 73 -12.41 0.19 -4.64
C ILE A 73 -13.71 0.22 -3.83
N ALA A 74 -13.65 -0.16 -2.53
CA ALA A 74 -14.82 -0.24 -1.66
C ALA A 74 -15.67 1.05 -1.60
N SER A 75 -15.06 2.22 -1.76
CA SER A 75 -15.78 3.51 -1.79
C SER A 75 -16.54 3.79 -3.10
N GLY A 76 -16.46 2.91 -4.09
CA GLY A 76 -17.00 3.11 -5.45
C GLY A 76 -16.12 3.97 -6.35
N LEU A 77 -14.97 4.46 -5.85
CA LEU A 77 -14.01 5.19 -6.66
C LEU A 77 -13.40 4.26 -7.72
N PHE A 78 -13.35 4.74 -8.97
CA PHE A 78 -12.73 4.02 -10.07
C PHE A 78 -11.26 3.69 -9.79
N TRP A 79 -10.88 2.44 -10.01
CA TRP A 79 -9.52 1.94 -9.88
C TRP A 79 -9.30 0.74 -10.81
N PRO A 80 -8.31 0.77 -11.72
CA PRO A 80 -8.26 -0.18 -12.82
C PRO A 80 -7.48 -1.48 -12.54
N VAL A 81 -6.57 -1.51 -11.56
CA VAL A 81 -5.65 -2.64 -11.35
C VAL A 81 -5.47 -2.93 -9.85
N PRO A 82 -5.56 -4.19 -9.40
CA PRO A 82 -5.32 -4.54 -8.00
C PRO A 82 -3.88 -4.25 -7.56
N ILE A 83 -3.73 -3.71 -6.34
CA ILE A 83 -2.42 -3.41 -5.74
C ILE A 83 -2.17 -4.40 -4.60
N LEU A 84 -1.31 -5.40 -4.84
CA LEU A 84 -1.15 -6.56 -3.97
C LEU A 84 0.30 -6.79 -3.53
N ASN A 85 0.45 -7.30 -2.32
CA ASN A 85 1.69 -7.91 -1.82
C ASN A 85 1.48 -9.43 -1.68
N ILE A 86 1.74 -10.18 -2.74
CA ILE A 86 1.58 -11.64 -2.75
C ILE A 86 2.90 -12.28 -2.35
N VAL A 87 2.87 -13.12 -1.32
CA VAL A 87 4.05 -13.82 -0.80
C VAL A 87 3.73 -15.32 -0.65
N PRO A 88 4.64 -16.22 -1.04
CA PRO A 88 4.50 -17.66 -0.78
C PRO A 88 4.29 -17.97 0.71
N ALA A 89 3.40 -18.92 1.01
CA ALA A 89 3.01 -19.24 2.39
C ALA A 89 4.17 -19.72 3.26
N ASP A 90 5.15 -20.41 2.67
CA ASP A 90 6.38 -20.87 3.34
C ASP A 90 7.34 -19.75 3.75
N ARG A 91 7.10 -18.52 3.28
CA ARG A 91 7.88 -17.33 3.65
C ARG A 91 7.20 -16.45 4.70
N ILE A 92 5.96 -16.75 5.07
CA ILE A 92 5.26 -16.05 6.14
C ILE A 92 5.66 -16.73 7.45
N SER A 93 6.41 -16.03 8.31
CA SER A 93 6.69 -16.54 9.65
C SER A 93 5.40 -16.58 10.46
N ALA A 94 5.32 -17.48 11.45
CA ALA A 94 4.16 -17.60 12.33
C ALA A 94 3.84 -16.29 13.09
N ASP A 95 4.82 -15.40 13.22
CA ASP A 95 4.67 -14.10 13.87
C ASP A 95 4.12 -13.00 12.91
N ILE A 96 3.96 -13.30 11.62
CA ILE A 96 3.42 -12.41 10.57
C ILE A 96 1.98 -12.77 10.18
N SER A 97 1.57 -14.03 10.38
CA SER A 97 0.22 -14.54 10.06
C SER A 97 -0.83 -14.19 11.10
#